data_AF-A0A163DWV3-F1
#
_entry.id   AF-A0A163DWV3-F1
#
_cell.length_a   1.000
_cell.length_b   1.000
_cell.length_c   1.000
_cell.angle_alpha   90.00
_cell.angle_beta   90.00
_cell.angle_gamma   90.00
#
_symmetry.space_group_name_H-M   'P 1'
#
loop_
_entity.id
_entity.type
_entity.pdbx_description
1 polymer ?
#
loop_
_entity_poly.entity_id
_entity_poly.type
_entity_poly.pdbx_seq_one_letter_code
_entity_poly.pdbx_strand_id
1 'polypeptide(L)'
;MTLMPKPIEFKEFYELLKAAKNGNKKGREKLEWILAEYEHAEGSESAYDELGQVFCHIGVMGLYDYAGSDDIQFISRLETSVWDYLEVRMGMSLTQHMVETMIEHAKQHELSTKMCDKWDISREELAENMEDLAVYVAEGIIEVID
;
A
#
# COMPACT_ATOMS: atom_id res chain seq x y z
N MET A 1 17.53 23.33 6.59
CA MET A 1 17.72 22.60 5.33
C MET A 1 16.67 21.51 5.33
N THR A 2 15.60 21.67 4.56
CA THR A 2 14.64 20.60 4.32
C THR A 2 15.35 19.55 3.48
N LEU A 3 15.79 18.47 4.13
CA LEU A 3 16.25 17.26 3.45
C LEU A 3 15.02 16.71 2.74
N MET A 4 14.85 16.99 1.44
CA MET A 4 13.86 16.26 0.67
C MET A 4 14.25 14.78 0.75
N PRO A 5 13.41 13.90 1.29
CA PRO A 5 13.71 12.48 1.34
C PRO A 5 14.01 11.99 -0.07
N LYS A 6 14.93 11.02 -0.21
CA LYS A 6 15.19 10.39 -1.50
C LYS A 6 13.85 9.84 -2.04
N PRO A 7 13.61 9.91 -3.36
CA PRO A 7 12.46 9.24 -3.95
C PRO A 7 12.51 7.76 -3.56
N ILE A 8 11.43 7.29 -2.96
CA ILE A 8 11.29 5.89 -2.55
C ILE A 8 10.52 5.19 -3.66
N GLU A 9 11.09 4.11 -4.17
CA GLU A 9 10.53 3.38 -5.29
C GLU A 9 10.27 1.93 -4.87
N PHE A 10 9.01 1.52 -4.89
CA PHE A 10 8.60 0.13 -4.64
C PHE A 10 8.56 -0.68 -5.94
N LYS A 11 9.58 -0.50 -6.79
CA LYS A 11 9.60 -1.06 -8.15
C LYS A 11 9.43 -2.57 -8.17
N GLU A 12 10.16 -3.29 -7.32
CA GLU A 12 10.06 -4.75 -7.22
C GLU A 12 8.64 -5.18 -6.83
N PHE A 13 8.03 -4.50 -5.86
CA PHE A 13 6.66 -4.74 -5.47
C PHE A 13 5.68 -4.56 -6.64
N TYR A 14 5.75 -3.45 -7.37
CA TYR A 14 4.87 -3.21 -8.53
C TYR A 14 5.11 -4.21 -9.67
N GLU A 15 6.35 -4.64 -9.90
CA GLU A 15 6.66 -5.70 -10.87
C GLU A 15 6.06 -7.05 -10.46
N LEU A 16 6.10 -7.39 -9.17
CA LEU A 16 5.48 -8.60 -8.62
C LEU A 16 3.95 -8.54 -8.69
N LEU A 17 3.35 -7.40 -8.35
CA LEU A 17 1.91 -7.15 -8.46
C LEU A 17 1.44 -7.31 -9.90
N LYS A 18 2.17 -6.73 -10.87
CA LYS A 18 1.91 -6.90 -12.30
C LYS A 18 2.07 -8.34 -12.75
N ALA A 19 3.06 -9.07 -12.23
CA ALA A 19 3.23 -10.49 -12.53
C ALA A 19 2.04 -11.32 -12.00
N ALA A 20 1.55 -11.03 -10.79
CA ALA A 20 0.38 -11.67 -10.20
C ALA A 20 -0.89 -11.39 -11.02
N LYS A 21 -1.14 -10.13 -11.41
CA LYS A 21 -2.23 -9.74 -12.35
C LYS A 21 -2.21 -10.58 -13.62
N ASN A 22 -1.03 -10.77 -14.20
CA ASN A 22 -0.87 -11.55 -15.42
C ASN A 22 -0.94 -13.09 -15.22
N GLY A 23 -1.20 -13.57 -14.00
CA GLY A 23 -1.33 -15.00 -13.69
C GLY A 23 0.01 -15.74 -13.56
N ASN A 24 1.12 -15.03 -13.34
CA ASN A 24 2.40 -15.67 -13.11
C ASN A 24 2.43 -16.26 -11.69
N LYS A 25 2.31 -17.60 -11.59
CA LYS A 25 2.32 -18.31 -10.31
C LYS A 25 3.53 -18.00 -9.42
N LYS A 26 4.75 -17.96 -10.00
CA LYS A 26 5.97 -17.62 -9.24
C LYS A 26 5.97 -16.15 -8.79
N GLY A 27 5.42 -15.27 -9.62
CA GLY A 27 5.23 -13.86 -9.27
C GLY A 27 4.27 -13.70 -8.11
N ARG A 28 3.15 -14.43 -8.13
CA ARG A 28 2.17 -14.45 -7.02
C ARG A 28 2.78 -14.98 -5.72
N GLU A 29 3.47 -16.11 -5.75
CA GLU A 29 4.13 -16.67 -4.56
C GLU A 29 5.16 -15.69 -3.96
N LYS A 30 5.90 -14.97 -4.83
CA LYS A 30 6.83 -13.92 -4.39
C LYS A 30 6.12 -12.67 -3.87
N LEU A 31 4.99 -12.28 -4.46
CA LEU A 31 4.17 -11.17 -3.97
C LEU A 31 3.64 -11.48 -2.57
N GLU A 32 3.11 -12.69 -2.35
CA GLU A 32 2.65 -13.13 -1.03
C GLU A 32 3.79 -13.09 -0.01
N TRP A 33 5.00 -13.51 -0.41
CA TRP A 33 6.18 -13.45 0.45
C TRP A 33 6.61 -12.01 0.78
N ILE A 34 6.74 -11.12 -0.21
CA ILE A 34 7.15 -9.74 0.04
C ILE A 34 6.12 -8.97 0.87
N LEU A 35 4.82 -9.24 0.65
CA LEU A 35 3.75 -8.66 1.46
C LEU A 35 3.87 -9.08 2.93
N ALA A 36 4.25 -10.33 3.20
CA ALA A 36 4.48 -10.79 4.58
C ALA A 36 5.72 -10.13 5.21
N GLU A 37 6.80 -9.91 4.45
CA GLU A 37 7.96 -9.16 4.96
C GLU A 37 7.62 -7.69 5.24
N TYR A 38 6.85 -7.07 4.35
CA TYR A 38 6.44 -5.68 4.45
C TYR A 38 5.50 -5.40 5.63
N GLU A 39 4.81 -6.41 6.16
CA GLU A 39 4.03 -6.29 7.40
C GLU A 39 4.91 -5.88 8.61
N HIS A 40 6.18 -6.30 8.61
CA HIS A 40 7.12 -6.02 9.70
C HIS A 40 8.22 -5.03 9.31
N ALA A 41 8.43 -4.83 8.00
CA ALA A 41 9.38 -3.89 7.42
C ALA A 41 10.80 -3.98 8.04
N GLU A 42 11.25 -5.20 8.39
CA GLU A 42 12.51 -5.43 9.11
C GLU A 42 13.76 -5.03 8.30
N GLY A 43 13.64 -4.94 6.97
CA GLY A 43 14.71 -4.57 6.03
C GLY A 43 14.74 -3.10 5.60
N SER A 44 13.89 -2.25 6.17
CA SER A 44 13.75 -0.83 5.78
C SER A 44 15.04 -0.02 5.94
N GLU A 45 15.36 0.84 4.98
CA GLU A 45 16.55 1.70 4.97
C GLU A 45 16.30 3.11 5.55
N SER A 46 15.04 3.50 5.73
CA SER A 46 14.63 4.80 6.29
C SER A 46 13.21 4.74 6.85
N ALA A 47 12.80 5.77 7.60
CA ALA A 47 11.43 5.87 8.12
C ALA A 47 10.35 5.82 7.03
N TYR A 48 10.57 6.52 5.92
CA TYR A 48 9.62 6.58 4.81
C TYR A 48 9.63 5.28 3.98
N ASP A 49 10.76 4.57 3.92
CA ASP A 49 10.83 3.25 3.30
C ASP A 49 10.09 2.22 4.15
N GLU A 50 10.30 2.24 5.47
CA GLU A 50 9.53 1.42 6.42
C GLU A 50 8.03 1.69 6.31
N LEU A 51 7.62 2.96 6.34
CA LEU A 51 6.22 3.34 6.22
C LEU A 51 5.63 2.91 4.89
N GLY A 52 6.38 3.09 3.80
CA GLY A 52 5.90 2.74 2.47
C GLY A 52 5.84 1.23 2.25
N GLN A 53 6.73 0.43 2.85
CA GLN A 53 6.62 -1.03 2.87
C GLN A 53 5.33 -1.46 3.57
N VAL A 54 5.09 -0.96 4.78
CA VAL A 54 3.84 -1.23 5.53
C VAL A 54 2.62 -0.80 4.70
N PHE A 55 2.67 0.35 4.05
CA PHE A 55 1.59 0.84 3.19
C PHE A 55 1.39 0.00 1.94
N CYS A 56 2.44 -0.54 1.31
CA CYS A 56 2.30 -1.49 0.21
C CYS A 56 1.54 -2.75 0.70
N HIS A 57 1.87 -3.25 1.89
CA HIS A 57 1.15 -4.38 2.49
C HIS A 57 -0.32 -4.04 2.74
N ILE A 58 -0.59 -2.98 3.52
CA ILE A 58 -1.94 -2.60 3.93
C ILE A 58 -2.79 -2.15 2.74
N GLY A 59 -2.21 -1.47 1.76
CA GLY A 59 -2.89 -1.08 0.52
C GLY A 59 -3.41 -2.29 -0.25
N VAL A 60 -2.61 -3.35 -0.40
CA VAL A 60 -3.09 -4.60 -1.04
C VAL A 60 -4.17 -5.29 -0.21
N MET A 61 -4.06 -5.28 1.13
CA MET A 61 -5.13 -5.80 1.98
C MET A 61 -6.44 -5.00 1.83
N GLY A 62 -6.35 -3.67 1.72
CA GLY A 62 -7.50 -2.81 1.44
C GLY A 62 -8.12 -3.08 0.07
N LEU A 63 -7.31 -3.33 -0.96
CA LEU A 63 -7.81 -3.79 -2.26
C LEU A 63 -8.58 -5.12 -2.14
N TYR A 64 -8.05 -6.08 -1.38
CA TYR A 64 -8.69 -7.37 -1.17
C TYR A 64 -10.01 -7.26 -0.42
N ASP A 65 -10.06 -6.43 0.62
CA ASP A 65 -11.28 -6.18 1.39
C ASP A 65 -12.36 -5.53 0.50
N TYR A 66 -11.98 -4.47 -0.22
CA TYR A 66 -12.89 -3.75 -1.11
C TYR A 66 -13.46 -4.64 -2.22
N ALA A 67 -12.62 -5.46 -2.85
CA ALA A 67 -13.03 -6.38 -3.91
C ALA A 67 -13.68 -7.67 -3.39
N GLY A 68 -13.53 -8.00 -2.11
CA GLY A 68 -14.00 -9.24 -1.50
C GLY A 68 -13.28 -10.49 -2.00
N SER A 69 -12.04 -10.36 -2.47
CA SER A 69 -11.21 -11.45 -3.00
C SER A 69 -9.73 -11.15 -2.78
N ASP A 70 -8.92 -12.17 -2.55
CA ASP A 70 -7.46 -12.09 -2.44
C ASP A 70 -6.73 -12.43 -3.77
N ASP A 71 -7.48 -12.71 -4.84
CA ASP A 71 -6.90 -13.09 -6.13
C ASP A 71 -6.75 -11.85 -7.04
N ILE A 72 -5.53 -11.31 -7.10
CA ILE A 72 -5.19 -10.14 -7.94
C ILE A 72 -5.57 -10.35 -9.41
N GLN A 73 -5.42 -11.56 -9.96
CA GLN A 73 -5.78 -11.83 -11.34
C GLN A 73 -7.30 -11.80 -11.56
N PHE A 74 -8.06 -12.25 -10.57
CA PHE A 74 -9.52 -12.12 -10.61
C PHE A 74 -9.94 -10.65 -10.49
N ILE A 75 -9.38 -9.92 -9.52
CA ILE A 75 -9.69 -8.51 -9.26
C ILE A 75 -9.41 -7.66 -10.51
N SER A 76 -8.26 -7.87 -11.17
CA SER A 76 -7.89 -7.13 -12.39
C SER A 76 -8.77 -7.43 -13.61
N ARG A 77 -9.74 -8.34 -13.50
CA ARG A 77 -10.69 -8.71 -14.55
C ARG A 77 -12.12 -8.29 -14.23
N LEU A 78 -12.33 -7.64 -13.09
CA LEU A 78 -13.63 -7.09 -12.74
C LEU A 78 -14.01 -6.02 -13.77
N GLU A 79 -15.26 -6.10 -14.23
CA GLU A 79 -15.80 -5.10 -15.15
C GLU A 79 -16.04 -3.78 -14.42
N THR A 80 -16.02 -2.66 -15.15
CA THR A 80 -16.34 -1.33 -14.61
C THR A 80 -17.66 -1.31 -13.84
N SER A 81 -18.67 -2.05 -14.32
CA SER A 81 -19.97 -2.16 -13.63
C SER A 81 -19.88 -2.76 -12.23
N VAL A 82 -18.90 -3.64 -11.98
CA VAL A 82 -18.63 -4.21 -10.65
C VAL A 82 -17.96 -3.16 -9.77
N TRP A 83 -16.98 -2.42 -10.29
CA TRP A 83 -16.32 -1.33 -9.56
C TRP A 83 -17.31 -0.22 -9.17
N ASP A 84 -18.18 0.19 -10.10
CA ASP A 84 -19.25 1.16 -9.84
C ASP A 84 -20.19 0.68 -8.72
N TYR A 85 -20.56 -0.61 -8.73
CA TYR A 85 -21.38 -1.20 -7.67
C TYR A 85 -20.66 -1.20 -6.32
N LEU A 86 -19.37 -1.55 -6.29
CA LEU A 86 -18.59 -1.56 -5.05
C LEU A 86 -18.46 -0.15 -4.46
N GLU A 87 -18.24 0.87 -5.28
CA GLU A 87 -18.20 2.27 -4.84
C GLU A 87 -19.52 2.69 -4.19
N VAL A 88 -20.66 2.38 -4.82
CA VAL A 88 -21.98 2.65 -4.23
C VAL A 88 -22.21 1.88 -2.93
N ARG A 89 -21.78 0.61 -2.87
CA ARG A 89 -21.95 -0.25 -1.69
C ARG A 89 -21.10 0.22 -0.51
N MET A 90 -19.86 0.60 -0.77
CA MET A 90 -18.90 1.04 0.26
C MET A 90 -19.12 2.51 0.65
N GLY A 91 -19.73 3.31 -0.24
CA GLY A 91 -19.97 4.73 -0.03
C GLY A 91 -18.72 5.60 -0.21
N MET A 92 -17.67 5.05 -0.82
CA MET A 92 -16.38 5.69 -1.08
C MET A 92 -15.68 4.99 -2.24
N SER A 93 -14.76 5.68 -2.91
CA SER A 93 -13.98 5.09 -4.00
C SER A 93 -12.91 4.11 -3.46
N LEU A 94 -12.39 3.24 -4.33
CA LEU A 94 -11.31 2.32 -3.97
C LEU A 94 -10.07 3.06 -3.43
N THR A 95 -9.65 4.15 -4.09
CA THR A 95 -8.51 4.96 -3.65
C THR A 95 -8.74 5.52 -2.25
N GLN A 96 -9.92 6.10 -1.99
CA GLN A 96 -10.28 6.63 -0.68
C GLN A 96 -10.23 5.54 0.38
N HIS A 97 -10.84 4.39 0.11
CA HIS A 97 -10.85 3.25 1.02
C HIS A 97 -9.43 2.77 1.37
N MET A 98 -8.56 2.62 0.38
CA MET A 98 -7.18 2.17 0.60
C MET A 98 -6.38 3.19 1.43
N VAL A 99 -6.48 4.48 1.11
CA VAL A 99 -5.82 5.56 1.87
C VAL A 99 -6.32 5.59 3.31
N GLU A 100 -7.63 5.59 3.54
CA GLU A 100 -8.19 5.56 4.89
C GLU A 100 -7.72 4.33 5.67
N THR A 101 -7.70 3.15 5.05
CA THR A 101 -7.23 1.90 5.68
C THR A 101 -5.76 1.99 6.11
N MET A 102 -4.88 2.53 5.25
CA MET A 102 -3.46 2.73 5.59
C MET A 102 -3.27 3.73 6.73
N ILE A 103 -3.99 4.85 6.70
CA ILE A 103 -3.90 5.89 7.73
C ILE A 103 -4.47 5.40 9.07
N GLU A 104 -5.59 4.69 9.06
CA GLU A 104 -6.16 4.09 10.26
C GLU A 104 -5.22 3.04 10.86
N HIS A 105 -4.62 2.19 10.02
CA HIS A 105 -3.61 1.24 10.49
C HIS A 105 -2.42 1.95 11.14
N ALA A 106 -1.89 3.00 10.51
CA ALA A 106 -0.78 3.78 11.06
C ALA A 106 -1.12 4.38 12.43
N LYS A 107 -2.35 4.88 12.60
CA LYS A 107 -2.85 5.43 13.87
C LYS A 107 -3.02 4.34 14.93
N GLN A 108 -3.67 3.22 14.59
CA GLN A 108 -3.95 2.12 15.52
C GLN A 108 -2.68 1.45 16.04
N HIS A 109 -1.64 1.37 15.21
CA HIS A 109 -0.37 0.74 15.56
C HIS A 109 0.72 1.73 16.00
N GLU A 110 0.36 3.00 16.18
CA GLU A 110 1.24 4.10 16.60
C GLU A 110 2.54 4.16 15.75
N LEU A 111 2.42 3.92 14.44
CA LEU A 111 3.58 3.83 13.54
C LEU A 111 4.39 5.12 13.57
N SER A 112 3.74 6.28 13.66
CA SER A 112 4.45 7.56 13.79
C SER A 112 5.37 7.61 15.01
N THR A 113 4.90 7.13 16.17
CA THR A 113 5.71 7.10 17.39
C THR A 113 6.90 6.16 17.20
N LYS A 114 6.65 4.93 16.73
CA LYS A 114 7.69 3.92 16.52
C LYS A 114 8.78 4.38 15.55
N MET A 115 8.38 5.00 14.44
CA MET A 115 9.30 5.46 13.41
C MET A 115 10.08 6.69 13.85
N CYS A 116 9.45 7.65 14.54
CA CYS A 116 10.16 8.78 15.13
C CYS A 116 11.25 8.31 16.10
N ASP A 117 10.92 7.36 16.98
CA ASP A 117 11.86 6.83 17.97
C ASP A 117 13.01 6.04 17.31
N LYS A 118 12.71 5.25 16.27
CA LYS A 118 13.71 4.41 15.56
C LYS A 118 14.65 5.22 14.68
N TRP A 119 14.13 6.22 13.97
CA TRP A 119 14.85 6.93 12.91
C TRP A 119 15.26 8.35 13.26
N ASP A 120 14.94 8.83 14.46
CA ASP A 120 15.24 10.18 14.94
C ASP A 120 14.66 11.27 14.01
N ILE A 121 13.40 11.07 13.58
CA ILE A 121 12.66 12.03 12.75
C ILE A 121 11.54 12.69 13.54
N SER A 122 11.18 13.91 13.16
CA SER A 122 10.11 14.64 13.84
C SER A 122 8.73 14.05 13.49
N ARG A 123 7.82 14.05 14.48
CA ARG A 123 6.45 13.57 14.29
C ARG A 123 5.66 14.42 13.30
N GLU A 124 5.90 15.73 13.29
CA GLU A 124 5.25 16.67 12.38
C GLU A 124 5.66 16.37 10.94
N GLU A 125 6.96 16.22 10.68
CA GLU A 125 7.47 15.85 9.36
C GLU A 125 6.87 14.52 8.86
N LEU A 126 6.83 13.49 9.71
CA LEU A 126 6.25 12.20 9.31
C LEU A 126 4.75 12.29 9.04
N ALA A 127 4.00 13.05 9.86
CA ALA A 127 2.56 13.21 9.71
C ALA A 127 2.19 13.99 8.45
N GLU A 128 2.95 15.04 8.11
CA GLU A 128 2.72 15.85 6.90
C GLU A 128 2.87 15.04 5.60
N ASN A 129 3.72 14.00 5.60
CA ASN A 129 4.02 13.19 4.42
C ASN A 129 3.29 11.84 4.38
N MET A 130 2.62 11.45 5.46
CA MET A 130 1.99 10.14 5.58
C MET A 130 0.83 9.97 4.61
N GLU A 131 -0.03 10.99 4.47
CA GLU A 131 -1.17 10.94 3.56
C GLU A 131 -0.71 10.91 2.09
N ASP A 132 0.26 11.75 1.73
CA ASP A 132 0.84 11.77 0.39
C ASP A 132 1.48 10.42 0.01
N LEU A 133 2.18 9.78 0.96
CA LEU A 133 2.74 8.45 0.73
C LEU A 133 1.65 7.37 0.56
N ALA A 134 0.58 7.44 1.36
CA ALA A 134 -0.55 6.53 1.20
C ALA A 134 -1.23 6.71 -0.17
N VAL A 135 -1.45 7.96 -0.60
CA VAL A 135 -1.99 8.26 -1.94
C VAL A 135 -1.07 7.70 -3.02
N TYR A 136 0.24 7.96 -2.93
CA TYR A 136 1.23 7.44 -3.89
C TYR A 136 1.18 5.91 -4.02
N VAL A 137 1.11 5.19 -2.89
CA VAL A 137 1.00 3.73 -2.89
C VAL A 137 -0.34 3.26 -3.48
N ALA A 138 -1.45 3.88 -3.09
CA ALA A 138 -2.77 3.53 -3.60
C ALA A 138 -2.87 3.73 -5.12
N GLU A 139 -2.41 4.86 -5.64
CA GLU A 139 -2.37 5.15 -7.07
C GLU A 139 -1.50 4.14 -7.83
N GLY A 140 -0.31 3.81 -7.31
CA GLY A 140 0.57 2.84 -7.95
C GLY A 140 -0.02 1.42 -7.99
N ILE A 141 -0.72 1.00 -6.94
CA ILE A 141 -1.45 -0.28 -6.94
C ILE A 141 -2.57 -0.25 -7.98
N ILE A 142 -3.39 0.81 -8.00
CA ILE A 142 -4.52 0.94 -8.92
C ILE A 142 -4.04 0.97 -10.38
N GLU A 143 -2.97 1.71 -10.69
CA GLU A 143 -2.37 1.74 -12.03
C GLU A 143 -1.95 0.35 -12.51
N VAL A 144 -1.49 -0.51 -11.60
CA VAL A 144 -1.16 -1.89 -11.94
C VAL A 144 -2.43 -2.73 -12.16
N ILE A 145 -3.50 -2.51 -11.40
CA ILE A 145 -4.74 -3.30 -11.46
C ILE A 145 -5.60 -2.95 -12.66
N ASP A 146 -5.72 -1.67 -13.04
CA ASP A 146 -6.42 -1.18 -14.23
C ASP A 146 -5.81 -1.71 -15.54
#